data_AF-A0A950APA2-F1
#
_entry.id   AF-A0A950APA2-F1
#
_cell.length_a   1.000
_cell.length_b   1.000
_cell.length_c   1.000
_cell.angle_alpha   90.00
_cell.angle_beta   90.00
_cell.angle_gamma   90.00
#
_symmetry.space_group_name_H-M   'P 1'
#
loop_
_entity.id
_entity.type
_entity.pdbx_description
1 polymer ?
#
loop_
_entity_poly.entity_id
_entity_poly.type
_entity_poly.pdbx_seq_one_letter_code
_entity_poly.pdbx_strand_id
1 'polypeptide(L)'
;MPEFAYQDLFPLGPDATRYRHLTPEYVSTTTFEGQEVLKVAPQALTVLAREALRDVSFLYRAAHLEKVAAILDDPEASANDRGVALTLLKNAVVASGFQLPMCQDTGTATVVAKKGQRVWTGAKDEEWLSRGIYETYQKENLRYSQTVPLTMYDEVNSETNLPAQIDIFAGPGGTYDFLFVAKGGGSANKSVLFQETKALLNPASLEAFLDQKLRSLGTAACPPYHLAIVIGGTSAEATMKTVKLASAGYLDHLPTEGNQLGRAFRDQELEEKVMEMARRSGIGAQFGGKYFALDARVVRLPRHGASCPVGIGVSCSADRNLKARIDRDGLWIEELERDPARFIPARCRAGLDAKHGVPIDLNRPMKEVLAELSKYPVSTPLSLTGTIIVARDIAHAKIKERLDRGEGMPAYLKQYPVYYAGPAKTPKGLPSGS
;
A
#
# COMPACT_ATOMS: atom_id res chain seq x y z
N MET A 1 -43.50 -13.17 12.76
CA MET A 1 -42.66 -12.78 11.61
C MET A 1 -41.78 -11.62 12.08
N PRO A 2 -40.49 -11.55 11.72
CA PRO A 2 -39.67 -10.40 12.09
C PRO A 2 -40.20 -9.12 11.41
N GLU A 3 -40.10 -7.99 12.08
CA GLU A 3 -40.36 -6.67 11.47
C GLU A 3 -39.20 -6.27 10.55
N PHE A 4 -39.51 -5.46 9.53
CA PHE A 4 -38.48 -4.93 8.64
C PHE A 4 -37.61 -3.90 9.37
N ALA A 5 -36.30 -4.11 9.34
CA ALA A 5 -35.32 -3.17 9.85
C ALA A 5 -34.14 -3.06 8.88
N TYR A 6 -33.80 -1.85 8.47
CA TYR A 6 -32.65 -1.55 7.62
C TYR A 6 -31.47 -1.05 8.46
N GLN A 7 -30.26 -1.48 8.11
CA GLN A 7 -29.02 -0.90 8.63
C GLN A 7 -27.94 -0.95 7.54
N ASP A 8 -27.15 0.12 7.43
CA ASP A 8 -25.94 0.13 6.60
C ASP A 8 -24.94 -0.91 7.12
N LEU A 9 -24.38 -1.72 6.22
CA LEU A 9 -23.40 -2.75 6.58
C LEU A 9 -22.14 -2.15 7.24
N PHE A 10 -21.73 -0.95 6.84
CA PHE A 10 -20.55 -0.25 7.36
C PHE A 10 -20.94 1.07 8.02
N PRO A 11 -21.53 1.05 9.22
CA PRO A 11 -21.99 2.25 9.91
C PRO A 11 -20.81 2.97 10.57
N LEU A 12 -19.98 3.63 9.74
CA LEU A 12 -18.79 4.36 10.21
C LEU A 12 -19.18 5.51 11.15
N GLY A 13 -18.42 5.67 12.23
CA GLY A 13 -18.47 6.84 13.10
C GLY A 13 -17.93 8.10 12.42
N PRO A 14 -17.88 9.23 13.16
CA PRO A 14 -17.42 10.52 12.64
C PRO A 14 -16.01 10.44 12.02
N ASP A 15 -15.80 11.14 10.92
CA ASP A 15 -14.49 11.22 10.27
C ASP A 15 -13.57 12.17 11.04
N ALA A 16 -12.55 11.62 11.69
CA ALA A 16 -11.53 12.38 12.42
C ALA A 16 -10.34 12.82 11.53
N THR A 17 -10.36 12.50 10.23
CA THR A 17 -9.28 12.88 9.31
C THR A 17 -9.18 14.42 9.20
N ARG A 18 -7.95 14.94 9.28
CA ARG A 18 -7.66 16.36 8.99
C ARG A 18 -7.56 16.56 7.50
N TYR A 19 -8.28 17.56 6.99
CA TYR A 19 -8.25 17.93 5.58
C TYR A 19 -7.66 19.32 5.42
N ARG A 20 -6.81 19.48 4.40
CA ARG A 20 -6.43 20.79 3.88
C ARG A 20 -7.37 21.18 2.74
N HIS A 21 -7.78 22.45 2.73
CA HIS A 21 -8.51 23.03 1.61
C HIS A 21 -7.57 23.17 0.42
N LEU A 22 -7.91 22.57 -0.72
CA LEU A 22 -7.09 22.62 -1.93
C LEU A 22 -7.43 23.85 -2.76
N THR A 23 -8.71 24.07 -3.02
CA THR A 23 -9.22 25.22 -3.77
C THR A 23 -10.74 25.34 -3.61
N PRO A 24 -11.29 26.57 -3.55
CA PRO A 24 -12.74 26.79 -3.65
C PRO A 24 -13.27 26.76 -5.09
N GLU A 25 -12.39 26.67 -6.09
CA GLU A 25 -12.77 26.64 -7.51
C GLU A 25 -13.48 25.33 -7.90
N TYR A 26 -14.05 25.30 -9.11
CA TYR A 26 -14.68 24.12 -9.74
C TYR A 26 -15.99 23.64 -9.11
N VAL A 27 -16.45 24.25 -8.02
CA VAL A 27 -17.74 23.94 -7.40
C VAL A 27 -18.69 25.13 -7.49
N SER A 28 -19.97 24.84 -7.63
CA SER A 28 -21.06 25.80 -7.45
C SER A 28 -22.31 25.06 -7.00
N THR A 29 -23.28 25.77 -6.45
CA THR A 29 -24.58 25.18 -6.09
C THR A 29 -25.68 25.69 -7.00
N THR A 30 -26.68 24.85 -7.23
CA THR A 30 -27.94 25.23 -7.88
C THR A 30 -29.09 24.59 -7.13
N THR A 31 -30.31 25.06 -7.35
CA THR A 31 -31.52 24.40 -6.85
C THR A 31 -32.18 23.62 -7.98
N PHE A 32 -32.54 22.37 -7.73
CA PHE A 32 -33.35 21.54 -8.63
C PHE A 32 -34.46 20.87 -7.82
N GLU A 33 -35.72 21.09 -8.21
CA GLU A 33 -36.89 20.57 -7.49
C GLU A 33 -36.87 20.85 -5.97
N GLY A 34 -36.41 22.04 -5.58
CA GLY A 34 -36.32 22.46 -4.18
C GLY A 34 -35.17 21.84 -3.39
N GLN A 35 -34.27 21.08 -4.02
CA GLN A 35 -33.08 20.50 -3.41
C GLN A 35 -31.82 21.24 -3.87
N GLU A 36 -30.89 21.50 -2.94
CA GLU A 36 -29.55 22.00 -3.29
C GLU A 36 -28.74 20.90 -3.97
N VAL A 37 -28.28 21.19 -5.18
CA VAL A 37 -27.42 20.35 -6.01
C VAL A 37 -26.04 20.97 -6.07
N LEU A 38 -25.02 20.17 -5.76
CA LEU A 38 -23.62 20.52 -5.96
C LEU A 38 -23.24 20.25 -7.41
N LYS A 39 -22.92 21.30 -8.17
CA LYS A 39 -22.33 21.22 -9.50
C LYS A 39 -20.81 21.19 -9.37
N VAL A 40 -20.20 20.12 -9.86
CA VAL A 40 -18.75 19.93 -9.86
C VAL A 40 -18.28 19.97 -11.30
N ALA A 41 -17.44 20.94 -11.66
CA ALA A 41 -16.82 20.96 -12.98
C ALA A 41 -15.92 19.72 -13.13
N PRO A 42 -15.94 18.99 -14.26
CA PRO A 42 -15.15 17.77 -14.43
C PRO A 42 -13.65 17.93 -14.15
N GLN A 43 -13.10 19.12 -14.40
CA GLN A 43 -11.72 19.51 -14.11
C GLN A 43 -11.36 19.34 -12.62
N ALA A 44 -12.34 19.47 -11.71
CA ALA A 44 -12.14 19.21 -10.28
C ALA A 44 -11.59 17.81 -10.04
N LEU A 45 -12.09 16.80 -10.75
CA LEU A 45 -11.69 15.40 -10.59
C LEU A 45 -10.23 15.20 -11.04
N THR A 46 -9.82 15.86 -12.12
CA THR A 46 -8.42 15.88 -12.58
C THR A 46 -7.50 16.55 -11.57
N VAL A 47 -7.87 17.73 -11.06
CA VAL A 47 -7.07 18.46 -10.07
C VAL A 47 -6.93 17.63 -8.79
N LEU A 48 -8.04 17.08 -8.29
CA LEU A 48 -8.07 16.28 -7.07
C LEU A 48 -7.23 15.00 -7.20
N ALA A 49 -7.43 14.22 -8.27
CA ALA A 49 -6.68 12.99 -8.49
C ALA A 49 -5.18 13.27 -8.68
N ARG A 50 -4.83 14.35 -9.40
CA ARG A 50 -3.44 14.73 -9.61
C ARG A 50 -2.74 15.02 -8.30
N GLU A 51 -3.34 15.87 -7.47
CA GLU A 51 -2.81 16.25 -6.17
C GLU A 51 -2.74 15.05 -5.22
N ALA A 52 -3.79 14.21 -5.21
CA ALA A 52 -3.84 13.03 -4.38
C ALA A 52 -2.75 12.01 -4.69
N LEU A 53 -2.59 11.66 -5.97
CA LEU A 53 -1.58 10.69 -6.38
C LEU A 53 -0.16 11.25 -6.25
N ARG A 54 0.01 12.57 -6.34
CA ARG A 54 1.28 13.23 -6.04
C ARG A 54 1.60 13.09 -4.56
N ASP A 55 0.72 13.55 -3.67
CA ASP A 55 0.98 13.54 -2.23
C ASP A 55 1.23 12.12 -1.71
N VAL A 56 0.42 11.11 -2.05
CA VAL A 56 0.69 9.72 -1.60
C VAL A 56 1.96 9.11 -2.19
N SER A 57 2.53 9.66 -3.27
CA SER A 57 3.78 9.13 -3.85
C SER A 57 5.03 9.58 -3.09
N PHE A 58 4.93 10.68 -2.35
CA PHE A 58 6.05 11.35 -1.70
C PHE A 58 5.90 11.53 -0.19
N LEU A 59 4.68 11.54 0.33
CA LEU A 59 4.36 11.79 1.73
C LEU A 59 3.65 10.60 2.38
N TYR A 60 3.76 10.54 3.70
CA TYR A 60 3.10 9.53 4.53
C TYR A 60 2.09 10.18 5.48
N ARG A 61 1.16 9.39 6.01
CA ARG A 61 0.42 9.80 7.21
C ARG A 61 1.37 9.93 8.40
N ALA A 62 1.19 10.96 9.22
CA ALA A 62 1.97 11.13 10.45
C ALA A 62 1.85 9.90 11.37
N ALA A 63 0.66 9.33 11.52
CA ALA A 63 0.42 8.14 12.34
C ALA A 63 1.20 6.90 11.88
N HIS A 64 1.53 6.77 10.58
CA HIS A 64 2.41 5.71 10.09
C HIS A 64 3.84 5.96 10.59
N LEU A 65 4.36 7.18 10.37
CA LEU A 65 5.72 7.55 10.76
C LEU A 65 5.94 7.50 12.27
N GLU A 66 4.92 7.85 13.07
CA GLU A 66 4.94 7.70 14.54
C GLU A 66 5.15 6.25 14.96
N LYS A 67 4.45 5.30 14.33
CA LYS A 67 4.59 3.87 14.63
C LYS A 67 5.96 3.34 14.21
N VAL A 68 6.47 3.78 13.05
CA VAL A 68 7.83 3.42 12.61
C VAL A 68 8.88 4.01 13.55
N ALA A 69 8.72 5.26 13.99
CA ALA A 69 9.63 5.92 14.93
C ALA A 69 9.65 5.25 16.30
N ALA A 70 8.50 4.79 16.79
CA ALA A 70 8.41 4.07 18.07
C ALA A 70 9.29 2.81 18.14
N ILE A 71 9.59 2.19 16.98
CA ILE A 71 10.53 1.04 16.89
C ILE A 71 11.92 1.42 17.42
N LEU A 72 12.35 2.67 17.20
CA LEU A 72 13.68 3.15 17.59
C LEU A 72 13.87 3.22 19.11
N ASP A 73 12.78 3.35 19.86
CA ASP A 73 12.76 3.51 21.32
C ASP A 73 12.34 2.24 22.07
N ASP A 74 11.72 1.27 21.40
CA ASP A 74 11.32 0.00 22.04
C ASP A 74 12.55 -0.83 22.43
N PRO A 75 12.78 -1.14 23.73
CA PRO A 75 13.90 -1.95 24.17
C PRO A 75 13.87 -3.39 23.62
N GLU A 76 12.69 -3.93 23.30
CA GLU A 76 12.50 -5.29 22.77
C GLU A 76 12.69 -5.38 21.25
N ALA A 77 12.81 -4.25 20.55
CA ALA A 77 13.14 -4.24 19.12
C ALA A 77 14.52 -4.86 18.89
N SER A 78 14.68 -5.62 17.81
CA SER A 78 16.01 -6.10 17.41
C SER A 78 16.87 -4.94 16.86
N ALA A 79 18.18 -5.15 16.75
CA ALA A 79 19.04 -4.17 16.05
C ALA A 79 18.61 -4.00 14.58
N ASN A 80 18.16 -5.09 13.94
CA ASN A 80 17.67 -5.07 12.57
C ASN A 80 16.35 -4.33 12.43
N ASP A 81 15.42 -4.49 13.39
CA ASP A 81 14.17 -3.72 13.42
C ASP A 81 14.45 -2.22 13.43
N ARG A 82 15.34 -1.78 14.33
CA ARG A 82 15.72 -0.36 14.43
C ARG A 82 16.44 0.14 13.18
N GLY A 83 17.32 -0.68 12.59
CA GLY A 83 18.03 -0.35 11.35
C GLY A 83 17.10 -0.16 10.16
N VAL A 84 16.13 -1.06 9.99
CA VAL A 84 15.09 -0.95 8.95
C VAL A 84 14.19 0.26 9.21
N ALA A 85 13.69 0.45 10.44
CA ALA A 85 12.86 1.59 10.79
C ALA A 85 13.57 2.93 10.50
N LEU A 86 14.84 3.07 10.88
CA LEU A 86 15.64 4.26 10.60
C LEU A 86 15.81 4.48 9.09
N THR A 87 16.03 3.41 8.32
CA THR A 87 16.14 3.48 6.85
C THR A 87 14.84 3.97 6.22
N LEU A 88 13.69 3.47 6.68
CA LEU A 88 12.38 3.90 6.21
C LEU A 88 12.09 5.37 6.55
N LEU A 89 12.45 5.83 7.75
CA LEU A 89 12.28 7.24 8.12
C LEU A 89 13.21 8.16 7.31
N LYS A 90 14.47 7.77 7.08
CA LYS A 90 15.38 8.52 6.20
C LYS A 90 14.84 8.57 4.77
N ASN A 91 14.28 7.47 4.27
CA ASN A 91 13.61 7.43 2.98
C ASN A 91 12.41 8.39 2.90
N ALA A 92 11.60 8.46 3.96
CA ALA A 92 10.49 9.43 4.03
C ALA A 92 10.99 10.89 3.95
N VAL A 93 12.12 11.21 4.60
CA VAL A 93 12.76 12.55 4.51
C VAL A 93 13.25 12.87 3.10
N VAL A 94 13.83 11.90 2.39
CA VAL A 94 14.22 12.09 0.98
C VAL A 94 12.99 12.28 0.11
N ALA A 95 11.96 11.45 0.29
CA ALA A 95 10.75 11.47 -0.50
C ALA A 95 9.94 12.77 -0.34
N SER A 96 9.90 13.35 0.87
CA SER A 96 9.22 14.63 1.11
C SER A 96 9.83 15.81 0.36
N GLY A 97 11.00 15.64 -0.27
CA GLY A 97 11.57 16.60 -1.23
C GLY A 97 10.91 16.60 -2.62
N PHE A 98 9.94 15.71 -2.89
CA PHE A 98 9.20 15.62 -4.17
C PHE A 98 10.07 15.38 -5.42
N GLN A 99 11.30 14.88 -5.27
CA GLN A 99 12.16 14.53 -6.39
C GLN A 99 12.17 13.02 -6.65
N LEU A 100 12.29 12.23 -5.59
CA LEU A 100 12.34 10.77 -5.61
C LEU A 100 11.12 10.22 -4.89
N PRO A 101 10.26 9.41 -5.52
CA PRO A 101 9.15 8.79 -4.80
C PRO A 101 9.67 7.86 -3.72
N MET A 102 8.87 7.65 -2.67
CA MET A 102 9.25 6.82 -1.53
C MET A 102 9.60 5.36 -1.88
N CYS A 103 9.18 4.88 -3.06
CA CYS A 103 9.41 3.52 -3.53
C CYS A 103 9.46 3.52 -5.06
N GLN A 104 10.37 2.72 -5.63
CA GLN A 104 10.50 2.47 -7.07
C GLN A 104 9.22 1.94 -7.69
N ASP A 105 8.47 1.11 -6.96
CA ASP A 105 7.14 0.68 -7.35
C ASP A 105 6.11 1.72 -6.92
N THR A 106 5.83 2.67 -7.80
CA THR A 106 4.82 3.71 -7.57
C THR A 106 3.39 3.17 -7.57
N GLY A 107 3.20 1.89 -7.88
CA GLY A 107 1.97 1.14 -7.65
C GLY A 107 0.89 1.37 -8.69
N THR A 108 -0.20 0.60 -8.56
CA THR A 108 -1.43 0.78 -9.33
C THR A 108 -2.27 1.87 -8.68
N ALA A 109 -2.65 2.89 -9.46
CA ALA A 109 -3.57 3.91 -9.01
C ALA A 109 -4.97 3.33 -8.84
N THR A 110 -5.52 3.42 -7.64
CA THR A 110 -6.88 2.98 -7.29
C THR A 110 -7.66 4.15 -6.71
N VAL A 111 -8.90 4.32 -7.14
CA VAL A 111 -9.86 5.30 -6.62
C VAL A 111 -11.11 4.57 -6.17
N VAL A 112 -11.45 4.69 -4.89
CA VAL A 112 -12.76 4.25 -4.36
C VAL A 112 -13.52 5.51 -4.00
N ALA A 113 -14.61 5.80 -4.71
CA ALA A 113 -15.35 7.03 -4.55
C ALA A 113 -16.82 6.77 -4.19
N LYS A 114 -17.43 7.67 -3.42
CA LYS A 114 -18.87 7.67 -3.13
C LYS A 114 -19.45 9.01 -3.56
N LYS A 115 -20.24 9.00 -4.63
CA LYS A 115 -20.88 10.17 -5.22
C LYS A 115 -22.27 10.35 -4.64
N GLY A 116 -22.47 11.46 -3.93
CA GLY A 116 -23.79 11.85 -3.43
C GLY A 116 -24.79 12.06 -4.58
N GLN A 117 -26.03 11.67 -4.37
CA GLN A 117 -27.12 11.78 -5.35
C GLN A 117 -27.30 13.20 -5.89
N ARG A 118 -26.98 14.22 -5.08
CA ARG A 118 -27.09 15.64 -5.46
C ARG A 118 -25.77 16.23 -5.96
N VAL A 119 -24.80 15.40 -6.35
CA VAL A 119 -23.55 15.83 -6.98
C VAL A 119 -23.61 15.61 -8.49
N TRP A 120 -23.59 16.69 -9.26
CA TRP A 120 -23.64 16.65 -10.71
C TRP A 120 -22.30 17.07 -11.30
N THR A 121 -21.66 16.13 -11.98
CA THR A 121 -20.37 16.35 -12.67
C THR A 121 -20.56 16.62 -14.17
N GLY A 122 -21.68 16.16 -14.76
CA GLY A 122 -21.98 16.35 -16.18
C GLY A 122 -21.01 15.65 -17.14
N ALA A 123 -20.22 14.68 -16.67
CA ALA A 123 -19.22 13.99 -17.46
C ALA A 123 -19.06 12.51 -17.05
N LYS A 124 -18.20 11.79 -17.78
CA LYS A 124 -17.70 10.47 -17.39
C LYS A 124 -16.57 10.64 -16.37
N ASP A 125 -16.90 10.54 -15.09
CA ASP A 125 -16.00 10.84 -13.97
C ASP A 125 -14.67 10.08 -14.04
N GLU A 126 -14.69 8.82 -14.48
CA GLU A 126 -13.52 7.96 -14.60
C GLU A 126 -12.48 8.51 -15.58
N GLU A 127 -12.91 9.19 -16.65
CA GLU A 127 -12.02 9.80 -17.64
C GLU A 127 -11.23 10.96 -17.02
N TRP A 128 -11.93 11.82 -16.26
CA TRP A 128 -11.32 13.00 -15.63
C TRP A 128 -10.43 12.63 -14.44
N LEU A 129 -10.80 11.60 -13.68
CA LEU A 129 -9.91 10.99 -12.67
C LEU A 129 -8.67 10.39 -13.33
N SER A 130 -8.85 9.60 -14.41
CA SER A 130 -7.73 9.01 -15.17
C SER A 130 -6.80 10.08 -15.77
N ARG A 131 -7.35 11.22 -16.21
CA ARG A 131 -6.56 12.35 -16.69
C ARG A 131 -5.65 12.92 -15.60
N GLY A 132 -6.16 13.09 -14.37
CA GLY A 132 -5.36 13.55 -13.23
C GLY A 132 -4.23 12.58 -12.88
N ILE A 133 -4.55 11.28 -12.86
CA ILE A 133 -3.58 10.21 -12.65
C ILE A 133 -2.50 10.24 -13.73
N TYR A 134 -2.89 10.24 -15.01
CA TYR A 134 -1.97 10.36 -16.15
C TYR A 134 -1.05 11.57 -15.99
N GLU A 135 -1.59 12.75 -15.69
CA GLU A 135 -0.78 13.96 -15.52
C GLU A 135 0.26 13.83 -14.42
N THR A 136 -0.07 13.26 -13.27
CA THR A 136 0.90 13.01 -12.19
C THR A 136 2.00 12.06 -12.67
N TYR A 137 1.63 10.92 -13.26
CA TYR A 137 2.62 9.94 -13.71
C TYR A 137 3.50 10.44 -14.85
N GLN A 138 3.03 11.38 -15.68
CA GLN A 138 3.85 12.03 -16.70
C GLN A 138 4.79 13.09 -16.12
N LYS A 139 4.29 13.96 -15.22
CA LYS A 139 5.03 15.13 -14.71
C LYS A 139 6.02 14.79 -13.60
N GLU A 140 5.66 13.85 -12.74
CA GLU A 140 6.49 13.44 -11.60
C GLU A 140 7.42 12.28 -11.97
N ASN A 141 8.48 12.07 -11.19
CA ASN A 141 9.47 11.02 -11.41
C ASN A 141 8.99 9.63 -10.94
N LEU A 142 7.79 9.24 -11.37
CA LEU A 142 7.14 7.97 -11.02
C LEU A 142 7.43 6.87 -12.05
N ARG A 143 6.90 5.65 -11.84
CA ARG A 143 7.12 4.49 -12.72
C ARG A 143 5.85 4.04 -13.42
N TYR A 144 5.97 3.68 -14.69
CA TYR A 144 4.89 3.03 -15.46
C TYR A 144 4.92 1.52 -15.23
N SER A 145 3.95 1.03 -14.47
CA SER A 145 3.93 -0.35 -13.95
C SER A 145 2.78 -1.20 -14.47
N GLN A 146 1.83 -0.61 -15.23
CA GLN A 146 0.73 -1.37 -15.81
C GLN A 146 1.13 -2.03 -17.12
N THR A 147 0.90 -3.33 -17.18
CA THR A 147 1.12 -4.18 -18.35
C THR A 147 -0.22 -4.50 -18.99
N VAL A 148 -0.34 -4.25 -20.30
CA VAL A 148 -1.57 -4.38 -21.08
C VAL A 148 -1.46 -5.64 -21.95
N PRO A 149 -2.41 -6.60 -21.82
CA PRO A 149 -2.43 -7.78 -22.66
C PRO A 149 -2.89 -7.42 -24.08
N LEU A 150 -2.11 -7.84 -25.08
CA LEU A 150 -2.47 -7.78 -26.50
C LEU A 150 -3.08 -9.12 -26.95
N THR A 151 -2.50 -10.20 -26.46
CA THR A 151 -3.00 -11.57 -26.60
C THR A 151 -2.98 -12.24 -25.23
N MET A 152 -3.20 -13.57 -25.17
CA MET A 152 -3.05 -14.32 -23.92
C MET A 152 -1.61 -14.27 -23.36
N TYR A 153 -0.60 -14.12 -24.23
CA TYR A 153 0.81 -14.23 -23.85
C TYR A 153 1.63 -12.98 -24.17
N ASP A 154 1.18 -12.16 -25.12
CA ASP A 154 1.87 -10.94 -25.52
C ASP A 154 1.36 -9.75 -24.74
N GLU A 155 2.30 -8.98 -24.23
CA GLU A 155 2.04 -7.85 -23.35
C GLU A 155 2.90 -6.64 -23.72
N VAL A 156 2.35 -5.44 -23.50
CA VAL A 156 3.09 -4.17 -23.62
C VAL A 156 2.93 -3.34 -22.35
N ASN A 157 3.92 -2.51 -22.03
CA ASN A 157 3.74 -1.51 -20.99
C ASN A 157 2.81 -0.41 -21.52
N SER A 158 1.91 0.10 -20.67
CA SER A 158 1.04 1.23 -21.01
C SER A 158 1.77 2.55 -21.21
N GLU A 159 3.04 2.64 -20.78
CA GLU A 159 3.90 3.84 -20.77
C GLU A 159 3.33 5.04 -20.01
N THR A 160 2.27 4.81 -19.23
CA THR A 160 1.48 5.86 -18.57
C THR A 160 1.00 5.48 -17.18
N ASN A 161 1.21 4.21 -16.78
CA ASN A 161 0.63 3.58 -15.59
C ASN A 161 -0.91 3.52 -15.56
N LEU A 162 -1.56 3.66 -16.72
CA LEU A 162 -2.98 3.39 -16.89
C LEU A 162 -3.20 1.97 -17.44
N PRO A 163 -4.39 1.36 -17.25
CA PRO A 163 -5.58 1.91 -16.60
C PRO A 163 -5.44 2.02 -15.07
N ALA A 164 -6.18 2.96 -14.49
CA ALA A 164 -6.43 3.00 -13.05
C ALA A 164 -7.62 2.09 -12.69
N GLN A 165 -7.65 1.57 -11.46
CA GLN A 165 -8.88 0.97 -10.91
C GLN A 165 -9.75 2.10 -10.35
N ILE A 166 -10.95 2.32 -10.90
CA ILE A 166 -11.85 3.39 -10.46
C ILE A 166 -13.22 2.79 -10.16
N ASP A 167 -13.60 2.80 -8.89
CA ASP A 167 -14.89 2.31 -8.40
C ASP A 167 -15.69 3.48 -7.82
N ILE A 168 -16.79 3.88 -8.49
CA ILE A 168 -17.66 4.98 -8.05
C ILE A 168 -19.00 4.42 -7.56
N PHE A 169 -19.29 4.57 -6.28
CA PHE A 169 -20.53 4.15 -5.63
C PHE A 169 -21.51 5.31 -5.54
N ALA A 170 -22.80 5.03 -5.77
CA ALA A 170 -23.85 5.99 -5.46
C ALA A 170 -24.06 6.09 -3.94
N GLY A 171 -24.27 7.31 -3.45
CA GLY A 171 -24.59 7.59 -2.05
C GLY A 171 -25.65 8.69 -1.92
N PRO A 172 -26.20 8.90 -0.72
CA PRO A 172 -27.07 10.05 -0.46
C PRO A 172 -26.24 11.35 -0.34
N GLY A 173 -26.93 12.49 -0.34
CA GLY A 173 -26.32 13.78 0.02
C GLY A 173 -25.69 14.56 -1.13
N GLY A 174 -24.95 15.61 -0.77
CA GLY A 174 -24.34 16.58 -1.68
C GLY A 174 -22.82 16.64 -1.59
N THR A 175 -22.16 15.53 -1.22
CA THR A 175 -20.70 15.40 -1.19
C THR A 175 -20.22 14.34 -2.17
N TYR A 176 -18.98 14.49 -2.61
CA TYR A 176 -18.26 13.46 -3.36
C TYR A 176 -17.02 13.07 -2.57
N ASP A 177 -17.04 11.89 -1.96
CA ASP A 177 -15.97 11.41 -1.08
C ASP A 177 -15.10 10.39 -1.82
N PHE A 178 -13.79 10.41 -1.57
CA PHE A 178 -12.79 9.59 -2.27
C PHE A 178 -11.80 8.99 -1.29
N LEU A 179 -11.36 7.77 -1.61
CA LEU A 179 -10.13 7.17 -1.11
C LEU A 179 -9.22 6.91 -2.32
N PHE A 180 -8.08 7.59 -2.35
CA PHE A 180 -7.03 7.35 -3.32
C PHE A 180 -5.99 6.39 -2.72
N VAL A 181 -5.56 5.40 -3.49
CA VAL A 181 -4.56 4.41 -3.07
C VAL A 181 -3.55 4.19 -4.20
N ALA A 182 -2.25 4.27 -3.90
CA ALA A 182 -1.18 3.87 -4.81
C ALA A 182 -0.62 2.51 -4.37
N LYS A 183 -1.29 1.42 -4.76
CA LYS A 183 -1.02 0.08 -4.21
C LYS A 183 0.17 -0.58 -4.93
N GLY A 184 1.25 -0.83 -4.20
CA GLY A 184 2.39 -1.58 -4.75
C GLY A 184 2.03 -3.03 -5.09
N GLY A 185 2.63 -3.58 -6.15
CA GLY A 185 2.35 -4.93 -6.62
C GLY A 185 2.71 -5.99 -5.58
N GLY A 186 3.83 -5.80 -4.85
CA GLY A 186 4.25 -6.73 -3.80
C GLY A 186 3.22 -6.91 -2.68
N SER A 187 2.62 -5.81 -2.19
CA SER A 187 1.58 -5.87 -1.16
C SER A 187 0.21 -6.28 -1.73
N ALA A 188 -0.08 -5.94 -2.98
CA ALA A 188 -1.27 -6.46 -3.68
C ALA A 188 -1.23 -8.00 -3.77
N ASN A 189 -0.09 -8.58 -4.13
CA ASN A 189 0.12 -10.03 -4.22
C ASN A 189 0.04 -10.76 -2.87
N LYS A 190 0.04 -10.02 -1.75
CA LYS A 190 -0.16 -10.55 -0.39
C LYS A 190 -1.59 -10.37 0.12
N SER A 191 -2.53 -10.06 -0.76
CA SER A 191 -3.97 -10.10 -0.48
C SER A 191 -4.52 -11.47 -0.87
N VAL A 192 -4.81 -12.32 0.12
CA VAL A 192 -5.19 -13.72 -0.09
C VAL A 192 -6.59 -13.97 0.45
N LEU A 193 -7.37 -14.72 -0.33
CA LEU A 193 -8.68 -15.23 0.04
C LEU A 193 -8.57 -16.69 0.45
N PHE A 194 -9.19 -17.03 1.58
CA PHE A 194 -9.36 -18.39 2.06
C PHE A 194 -10.86 -18.71 2.15
N GLN A 195 -11.25 -19.86 1.61
CA GLN A 195 -12.64 -20.34 1.67
C GLN A 195 -12.79 -21.29 2.85
N GLU A 196 -13.20 -20.73 3.98
CA GLU A 196 -13.32 -21.45 5.24
C GLU A 196 -14.79 -21.73 5.56
N THR A 197 -15.03 -22.43 6.67
CA THR A 197 -16.38 -22.81 7.12
C THR A 197 -16.64 -22.36 8.55
N LYS A 198 -17.86 -22.62 9.05
CA LYS A 198 -18.20 -22.39 10.46
C LYS A 198 -17.28 -23.13 11.43
N ALA A 199 -16.65 -24.25 11.03
CA ALA A 199 -15.71 -24.98 11.88
C ALA A 199 -14.51 -24.14 12.31
N LEU A 200 -14.08 -23.17 11.48
CA LEU A 200 -13.01 -22.24 11.83
C LEU A 200 -13.39 -21.29 12.98
N LEU A 201 -14.67 -20.96 13.14
CA LEU A 201 -15.15 -19.90 14.03
C LEU A 201 -15.29 -20.36 15.49
N ASN A 202 -14.16 -20.75 16.07
CA ASN A 202 -13.91 -20.93 17.49
C ASN A 202 -12.47 -20.47 17.81
N PRO A 203 -12.16 -20.06 19.05
CA PRO A 203 -10.86 -19.47 19.38
C PRO A 203 -9.66 -20.34 18.98
N ALA A 204 -9.66 -21.62 19.34
CA ALA A 204 -8.53 -22.51 19.07
C ALA A 204 -8.25 -22.67 17.57
N SER A 205 -9.29 -22.89 16.76
CA SER A 205 -9.13 -23.09 15.31
C SER A 205 -8.76 -21.79 14.60
N LEU A 206 -9.40 -20.68 14.97
CA LEU A 206 -9.15 -19.38 14.34
C LEU A 206 -7.74 -18.87 14.66
N GLU A 207 -7.31 -18.95 15.92
CA GLU A 207 -5.98 -18.49 16.33
C GLU A 207 -4.87 -19.33 15.70
N ALA A 208 -5.03 -20.67 15.64
CA ALA A 208 -4.09 -21.55 14.96
C ALA A 208 -4.01 -21.26 13.44
N PHE A 209 -5.16 -21.01 12.81
CA PHE A 209 -5.21 -20.60 11.41
C PHE A 209 -4.48 -19.28 11.19
N LEU A 210 -4.74 -18.26 12.02
CA LEU A 210 -4.13 -16.94 11.88
C LEU A 210 -2.61 -16.99 12.09
N ASP A 211 -2.11 -17.68 13.12
CA ASP A 211 -0.65 -17.82 13.33
C ASP A 211 0.02 -18.47 12.11
N GLN A 212 -0.57 -19.54 11.56
CA GLN A 212 -0.06 -20.17 10.34
C GLN A 212 -0.06 -19.22 9.14
N LYS A 213 -1.17 -18.51 8.88
CA LYS A 213 -1.30 -17.67 7.69
C LYS A 213 -0.45 -16.40 7.79
N LEU A 214 -0.33 -15.79 8.96
CA LEU A 214 0.53 -14.63 9.17
C LEU A 214 2.00 -14.95 8.86
N ARG A 215 2.49 -16.12 9.29
CA ARG A 215 3.87 -16.58 8.95
C ARG A 215 4.06 -16.73 7.44
N SER A 216 3.03 -17.20 6.72
CA SER A 216 3.09 -17.40 5.27
C SER A 216 3.16 -16.11 4.44
N LEU A 217 2.79 -14.96 5.02
CA LEU A 217 2.98 -13.67 4.36
C LEU A 217 4.47 -13.42 4.07
N GLY A 218 5.34 -13.78 5.03
CA GLY A 218 6.77 -13.57 4.96
C GLY A 218 7.16 -12.09 4.81
N THR A 219 8.37 -11.83 4.36
CA THR A 219 8.95 -10.47 4.25
C THR A 219 8.83 -9.86 2.85
N ALA A 220 8.19 -10.58 1.92
CA ALA A 220 8.17 -10.26 0.49
C ALA A 220 7.31 -9.02 0.11
N ALA A 221 6.61 -8.41 1.06
CA ALA A 221 5.88 -7.16 0.85
C ALA A 221 6.43 -5.99 1.70
N CYS A 222 7.68 -6.06 2.16
CA CYS A 222 8.33 -5.00 2.93
C CYS A 222 7.60 -4.67 4.25
N PRO A 223 7.67 -5.54 5.27
CA PRO A 223 7.26 -5.19 6.64
C PRO A 223 8.14 -4.05 7.20
N PRO A 224 7.68 -3.32 8.24
CA PRO A 224 6.57 -3.66 9.11
C PRO A 224 5.19 -3.36 8.48
N TYR A 225 4.26 -4.30 8.60
CA TYR A 225 2.95 -4.23 7.93
C TYR A 225 1.87 -3.48 8.73
N HIS A 226 0.92 -2.87 8.02
CA HIS A 226 -0.44 -2.70 8.55
C HIS A 226 -1.24 -3.95 8.15
N LEU A 227 -1.53 -4.84 9.10
CA LEU A 227 -2.26 -6.08 8.82
C LEU A 227 -3.76 -5.82 8.70
N ALA A 228 -4.42 -6.43 7.73
CA ALA A 228 -5.87 -6.40 7.59
C ALA A 228 -6.42 -7.82 7.44
N ILE A 229 -7.32 -8.21 8.35
CA ILE A 229 -7.96 -9.52 8.38
C ILE A 229 -9.47 -9.29 8.35
N VAL A 230 -10.16 -9.94 7.43
CA VAL A 230 -11.62 -9.88 7.32
C VAL A 230 -12.19 -11.28 7.46
N ILE A 231 -13.10 -11.47 8.41
CA ILE A 231 -13.72 -12.76 8.68
C ILE A 231 -15.20 -12.70 8.32
N GLY A 232 -15.60 -13.47 7.33
CA GLY A 232 -16.93 -13.44 6.73
C GLY A 232 -17.00 -12.47 5.55
N GLY A 233 -18.23 -12.20 5.11
CA GLY A 233 -18.53 -11.45 3.91
C GLY A 233 -19.70 -12.09 3.15
N THR A 234 -20.39 -11.26 2.38
CA THR A 234 -21.49 -11.70 1.51
C THR A 234 -21.00 -12.45 0.28
N SER A 235 -19.76 -12.20 -0.12
CA SER A 235 -19.08 -12.86 -1.24
C SER A 235 -17.56 -12.70 -1.13
N ALA A 236 -16.81 -13.42 -1.97
CA ALA A 236 -15.36 -13.36 -2.02
C ALA A 236 -14.85 -11.95 -2.32
N GLU A 237 -15.43 -11.29 -3.32
CA GLU A 237 -15.08 -9.95 -3.75
C GLU A 237 -15.46 -8.89 -2.70
N ALA A 238 -16.56 -9.07 -1.96
CA ALA A 238 -16.91 -8.20 -0.85
C ALA A 238 -15.90 -8.32 0.31
N THR A 239 -15.48 -9.54 0.64
CA THR A 239 -14.42 -9.80 1.64
C THR A 239 -13.12 -9.12 1.22
N MET A 240 -12.65 -9.35 -0.01
CA MET A 240 -11.36 -8.81 -0.46
C MET A 240 -11.38 -7.29 -0.66
N LYS A 241 -12.50 -6.70 -1.07
CA LYS A 241 -12.68 -5.23 -1.06
C LYS A 241 -12.57 -4.69 0.36
N THR A 242 -13.21 -5.36 1.33
CA THR A 242 -13.14 -4.97 2.74
C THR A 242 -11.72 -5.07 3.29
N VAL A 243 -10.94 -6.10 2.89
CA VAL A 243 -9.51 -6.21 3.23
C VAL A 243 -8.74 -5.00 2.71
N LYS A 244 -8.97 -4.60 1.45
CA LYS A 244 -8.31 -3.43 0.86
C LYS A 244 -8.64 -2.16 1.66
N LEU A 245 -9.91 -1.92 1.99
CA LEU A 245 -10.35 -0.75 2.76
C LEU A 245 -9.79 -0.76 4.19
N ALA A 246 -9.81 -1.91 4.88
CA ALA A 246 -9.24 -2.06 6.22
C ALA A 246 -7.72 -1.80 6.21
N SER A 247 -6.99 -2.30 5.21
CA SER A 247 -5.54 -2.08 5.10
C SER A 247 -5.17 -0.62 4.83
N ALA A 248 -6.11 0.19 4.33
CA ALA A 248 -5.93 1.62 4.11
C ALA A 248 -6.39 2.47 5.32
N GLY A 249 -6.78 1.85 6.44
CA GLY A 249 -7.34 2.55 7.61
C GLY A 249 -8.71 3.19 7.37
N TYR A 250 -9.37 2.89 6.24
CA TYR A 250 -10.65 3.50 5.88
C TYR A 250 -11.79 3.08 6.84
N LEU A 251 -11.64 1.92 7.47
CA LEU A 251 -12.65 1.31 8.34
C LEU A 251 -12.36 1.50 9.84
N ASP A 252 -11.45 2.40 10.20
CA ASP A 252 -10.98 2.56 11.58
C ASP A 252 -12.07 2.97 12.57
N HIS A 253 -13.10 3.69 12.09
CA HIS A 253 -14.23 4.16 12.89
C HIS A 253 -15.47 3.25 12.82
N LEU A 254 -15.34 1.99 12.38
CA LEU A 254 -16.42 1.03 12.56
C LEU A 254 -16.73 0.82 14.05
N PRO A 255 -17.97 0.42 14.41
CA PRO A 255 -18.27 -0.05 15.76
C PRO A 255 -17.35 -1.19 16.16
N THR A 256 -17.19 -1.42 17.46
CA THR A 256 -16.34 -2.49 18.01
C THR A 256 -17.12 -3.74 18.43
N GLU A 257 -18.43 -3.75 18.22
CA GLU A 257 -19.31 -4.87 18.56
C GLU A 257 -20.37 -5.09 17.47
N GLY A 258 -20.75 -6.35 17.24
CA GLY A 258 -21.81 -6.71 16.31
C GLY A 258 -23.21 -6.41 16.87
N ASN A 259 -24.24 -6.66 16.05
CA ASN A 259 -25.64 -6.62 16.48
C ASN A 259 -26.48 -7.63 15.68
N GLN A 260 -27.77 -7.74 15.99
CA GLN A 260 -28.69 -8.69 15.34
C GLN A 260 -28.97 -8.37 13.86
N LEU A 261 -28.77 -7.13 13.42
CA LEU A 261 -28.94 -6.71 12.02
C LEU A 261 -27.71 -6.99 11.15
N GLY A 262 -26.60 -7.45 11.75
CA GLY A 262 -25.42 -7.91 11.02
C GLY A 262 -24.48 -6.79 10.57
N ARG A 263 -24.39 -5.67 11.30
CA ARG A 263 -23.38 -4.64 11.01
C ARG A 263 -21.96 -5.21 11.04
N ALA A 264 -21.08 -4.68 10.18
CA ALA A 264 -19.64 -4.88 10.30
C ALA A 264 -19.13 -4.24 11.60
N PHE A 265 -18.14 -4.87 12.22
CA PHE A 265 -17.46 -4.31 13.38
C PHE A 265 -15.96 -4.65 13.38
N ARG A 266 -15.18 -3.83 14.07
CA ARG A 266 -13.76 -4.09 14.35
C ARG A 266 -13.62 -4.89 15.64
N ASP A 267 -12.90 -5.99 15.57
CA ASP A 267 -12.65 -6.88 16.69
C ASP A 267 -11.29 -6.54 17.34
N GLN A 268 -11.32 -5.67 18.36
CA GLN A 268 -10.11 -5.17 19.01
C GLN A 268 -9.37 -6.26 19.81
N GLU A 269 -10.09 -7.20 20.40
CA GLU A 269 -9.48 -8.34 21.12
C GLU A 269 -8.66 -9.20 20.15
N LEU A 270 -9.23 -9.53 18.99
CA LEU A 270 -8.51 -10.32 17.99
C LEU A 270 -7.39 -9.51 17.30
N GLU A 271 -7.53 -8.18 17.16
CA GLU A 271 -6.44 -7.31 16.72
C GLU A 271 -5.21 -7.43 17.66
N GLU A 272 -5.42 -7.41 18.97
CA GLU A 272 -4.35 -7.57 19.96
C GLU A 272 -3.69 -8.95 19.88
N LYS A 273 -4.48 -10.03 19.77
CA LYS A 273 -3.96 -11.40 19.59
C LYS A 273 -3.14 -11.54 18.30
N VAL A 274 -3.61 -10.95 17.21
CA VAL A 274 -2.87 -10.92 15.93
C VAL A 274 -1.55 -10.18 16.07
N MET A 275 -1.54 -9.05 16.79
CA MET A 275 -0.30 -8.31 17.06
C MET A 275 0.67 -9.13 17.93
N GLU A 276 0.17 -9.89 18.90
CA GLU A 276 0.98 -10.80 19.67
C GLU A 276 1.59 -11.93 18.82
N MET A 277 0.80 -12.56 17.94
CA MET A 277 1.28 -13.56 16.97
C MET A 277 2.38 -12.97 16.07
N ALA A 278 2.17 -11.75 15.56
CA ALA A 278 3.15 -11.05 14.73
C ALA A 278 4.48 -10.81 15.47
N ARG A 279 4.41 -10.37 16.74
CA ARG A 279 5.60 -10.14 17.59
C ARG A 279 6.35 -11.42 17.91
N ARG A 280 5.63 -12.49 18.27
CA ARG A 280 6.19 -13.82 18.60
C ARG A 280 6.68 -14.60 17.39
N SER A 281 6.35 -14.16 16.17
CA SER A 281 6.77 -14.84 14.94
C SER A 281 8.29 -14.88 14.75
N GLY A 282 9.01 -13.89 15.31
CA GLY A 282 10.45 -13.71 15.14
C GLY A 282 10.87 -13.18 13.76
N ILE A 283 9.92 -12.90 12.86
CA ILE A 283 10.21 -12.44 11.48
C ILE A 283 10.73 -10.99 11.48
N GLY A 284 10.20 -10.16 12.37
CA GLY A 284 10.57 -8.74 12.51
C GLY A 284 10.34 -7.89 11.27
N ALA A 285 10.89 -6.69 11.30
CA ALA A 285 10.96 -5.81 10.15
C ALA A 285 12.06 -6.34 9.20
N GLN A 286 11.66 -7.26 8.33
CA GLN A 286 12.42 -7.86 7.22
C GLN A 286 13.52 -8.85 7.63
N PHE A 287 14.29 -8.58 8.68
CA PHE A 287 15.52 -9.33 9.00
C PHE A 287 15.56 -9.87 10.43
N GLY A 288 14.43 -10.36 10.94
CA GLY A 288 14.35 -10.95 12.27
C GLY A 288 14.14 -9.93 13.38
N GLY A 289 13.19 -10.19 14.27
CA GLY A 289 12.84 -9.29 15.35
C GLY A 289 11.35 -9.32 15.72
N LYS A 290 10.91 -8.24 16.36
CA LYS A 290 9.56 -8.07 16.92
C LYS A 290 8.60 -7.41 15.93
N TYR A 291 9.10 -6.53 15.07
CA TYR A 291 8.27 -5.61 14.28
C TYR A 291 7.87 -6.17 12.91
N PHE A 292 7.21 -7.33 12.90
CA PHE A 292 6.58 -7.83 11.68
C PHE A 292 5.40 -6.97 11.22
N ALA A 293 4.69 -6.36 12.18
CA ALA A 293 3.56 -5.46 11.95
C ALA A 293 3.67 -4.21 12.82
N LEU A 294 3.18 -3.08 12.30
CA LEU A 294 2.96 -1.83 13.04
C LEU A 294 1.64 -1.88 13.82
N ASP A 295 0.60 -2.43 13.20
CA ASP A 295 -0.71 -2.64 13.77
C ASP A 295 -1.51 -3.69 12.98
N ALA A 296 -2.73 -3.99 13.46
CA ALA A 296 -3.68 -4.85 12.80
C ALA A 296 -5.06 -4.19 12.75
N ARG A 297 -5.86 -4.61 11.77
CA ARG A 297 -7.29 -4.36 11.64
C ARG A 297 -7.98 -5.70 11.45
N VAL A 298 -8.91 -6.06 12.34
CA VAL A 298 -9.71 -7.28 12.20
C VAL A 298 -11.17 -6.87 12.06
N VAL A 299 -11.75 -7.09 10.87
CA VAL A 299 -13.14 -6.74 10.57
C VAL A 299 -13.97 -8.00 10.47
N ARG A 300 -15.02 -8.09 11.29
CA ARG A 300 -15.99 -9.19 11.26
C ARG A 300 -17.21 -8.77 10.46
N LEU A 301 -17.60 -9.58 9.48
CA LEU A 301 -18.75 -9.35 8.59
C LEU A 301 -19.85 -10.41 8.77
N PRO A 302 -21.12 -10.12 8.44
CA PRO A 302 -22.12 -11.17 8.27
C PRO A 302 -21.71 -12.14 7.17
N ARG A 303 -22.28 -13.35 7.18
CA ARG A 303 -21.95 -14.41 6.22
C ARG A 303 -23.18 -15.26 5.94
N HIS A 304 -23.26 -15.84 4.75
CA HIS A 304 -24.21 -16.91 4.47
C HIS A 304 -23.93 -18.12 5.38
N GLY A 305 -24.96 -18.86 5.80
CA GLY A 305 -24.84 -19.96 6.76
C GLY A 305 -23.81 -21.01 6.37
N ALA A 306 -23.73 -21.32 5.07
CA ALA A 306 -22.82 -22.31 4.47
C ALA A 306 -21.42 -21.78 4.11
N SER A 307 -21.11 -20.51 4.39
CA SER A 307 -19.87 -19.87 3.90
C SER A 307 -19.15 -19.15 5.02
N CYS A 308 -17.82 -19.09 4.95
CA CYS A 308 -16.99 -18.22 5.78
C CYS A 308 -15.75 -17.77 5.00
N PRO A 309 -15.88 -16.86 4.01
CA PRO A 309 -14.71 -16.31 3.34
C PRO A 309 -13.84 -15.56 4.36
N VAL A 310 -12.54 -15.77 4.33
CA VAL A 310 -11.56 -15.07 5.15
C VAL A 310 -10.55 -14.40 4.23
N GLY A 311 -10.39 -13.09 4.36
CA GLY A 311 -9.42 -12.32 3.61
C GLY A 311 -8.29 -11.84 4.51
N ILE A 312 -7.05 -11.98 4.06
CA ILE A 312 -5.87 -11.44 4.75
C ILE A 312 -5.10 -10.59 3.75
N GLY A 313 -4.70 -9.39 4.14
CA GLY A 313 -3.90 -8.48 3.33
C GLY A 313 -3.05 -7.55 4.19
N VAL A 314 -2.21 -6.77 3.53
CA VAL A 314 -1.27 -5.86 4.19
C VAL A 314 -1.21 -4.51 3.49
N SER A 315 -0.99 -3.43 4.23
CA SER A 315 -0.25 -2.27 3.70
C SER A 315 1.23 -2.44 4.01
N CYS A 316 2.08 -2.15 3.02
CA CYS A 316 3.54 -2.28 3.13
C CYS A 316 4.18 -1.01 3.70
N SER A 317 5.51 -0.97 3.80
CA SER A 317 6.25 0.26 4.14
C SER A 317 6.02 1.44 3.18
N ALA A 318 5.50 1.19 1.97
CA ALA A 318 4.94 2.25 1.12
C ALA A 318 3.42 2.38 1.40
N ASP A 319 3.07 2.83 2.60
CA ASP A 319 1.69 3.04 3.04
C ASP A 319 1.08 4.29 2.37
N ARG A 320 0.57 4.10 1.15
CA ARG A 320 0.18 5.17 0.23
C ARG A 320 -1.31 5.19 -0.02
N ASN A 321 -2.03 5.87 0.86
CA ASN A 321 -3.44 6.11 0.70
C ASN A 321 -3.84 7.43 1.37
N LEU A 322 -4.86 8.08 0.82
CA LEU A 322 -5.40 9.31 1.40
C LEU A 322 -6.88 9.48 1.08
N LYS A 323 -7.60 10.13 1.97
CA LYS A 323 -8.99 10.55 1.74
C LYS A 323 -9.06 11.90 1.07
N ALA A 324 -10.12 12.13 0.30
CA ALA A 324 -10.43 13.44 -0.26
C ALA A 324 -11.94 13.64 -0.33
N ARG A 325 -12.39 14.89 -0.41
CA ARG A 325 -13.80 15.26 -0.51
C ARG A 325 -13.98 16.44 -1.45
N ILE A 326 -15.09 16.46 -2.16
CA ILE A 326 -15.64 17.64 -2.81
C ILE A 326 -16.98 17.96 -2.16
N ASP A 327 -17.14 19.19 -1.70
CA ASP A 327 -18.39 19.73 -1.16
C ASP A 327 -18.65 21.16 -1.69
N ARG A 328 -19.61 21.87 -1.09
CA ARG A 328 -19.98 23.23 -1.51
C ARG A 328 -18.87 24.26 -1.35
N ASP A 329 -17.90 23.99 -0.49
CA ASP A 329 -16.82 24.92 -0.14
C ASP A 329 -15.54 24.64 -0.94
N GLY A 330 -15.48 23.53 -1.66
CA GLY A 330 -14.43 23.24 -2.63
C GLY A 330 -13.91 21.82 -2.59
N LEU A 331 -12.62 21.70 -2.93
CA LEU A 331 -11.88 20.45 -2.94
C LEU A 331 -11.06 20.35 -1.65
N TRP A 332 -11.12 19.18 -1.03
CA TRP A 332 -10.45 18.87 0.23
C TRP A 332 -9.63 17.60 0.08
N ILE A 333 -8.45 17.59 0.66
CA ILE A 333 -7.57 16.43 0.64
C ILE A 333 -6.99 16.21 2.03
N GLU A 334 -6.87 14.96 2.45
CA GLU A 334 -6.26 14.58 3.72
C GLU A 334 -4.85 15.18 3.84
N GLU A 335 -4.55 15.75 5.00
CA GLU A 335 -3.26 16.34 5.30
C GLU A 335 -2.23 15.24 5.63
N LEU A 336 -1.22 15.10 4.79
CA LEU A 336 -0.08 14.20 5.01
C LEU A 336 1.12 14.95 5.61
N GLU A 337 2.05 14.20 6.20
CA GLU A 337 3.25 14.76 6.85
C GLU A 337 4.20 15.39 5.81
N ARG A 338 4.64 16.63 6.06
CA ARG A 338 5.59 17.37 5.20
C ARG A 338 6.97 17.58 5.83
N ASP A 339 7.11 17.40 7.14
CA ASP A 339 8.37 17.42 7.87
C ASP A 339 8.63 16.07 8.57
N PRO A 340 8.88 14.99 7.82
CA PRO A 340 9.14 13.68 8.41
C PRO A 340 10.44 13.62 9.23
N ALA A 341 11.34 14.61 9.10
CA ALA A 341 12.60 14.65 9.83
C ALA A 341 12.40 14.78 11.36
N ARG A 342 11.25 15.33 11.80
CA ARG A 342 10.87 15.42 13.21
C ARG A 342 10.71 14.06 13.88
N PHE A 343 10.47 12.99 13.11
CA PHE A 343 10.35 11.62 13.61
C PHE A 343 11.69 10.90 13.79
N ILE A 344 12.80 11.50 13.35
CA ILE A 344 14.15 10.94 13.54
C ILE A 344 14.79 11.60 14.77
N PRO A 345 14.99 10.86 15.88
CA PRO A 345 15.63 11.39 17.09
C PRO A 345 17.05 11.87 16.81
N ALA A 346 17.52 12.90 17.51
CA ALA A 346 18.85 13.48 17.29
C ALA A 346 19.99 12.44 17.34
N ARG A 347 19.90 11.46 18.24
CA ARG A 347 20.87 10.34 18.37
C ARG A 347 20.99 9.47 17.12
N CYS A 348 19.97 9.46 16.25
CA CYS A 348 19.89 8.66 15.03
C CYS A 348 20.19 9.48 13.76
N ARG A 349 20.42 10.79 13.90
CA ARG A 349 20.72 11.71 12.77
C ARG A 349 22.17 11.64 12.30
N ALA A 350 22.95 10.65 12.75
CA ALA A 350 24.27 10.38 12.18
C ALA A 350 24.17 10.26 10.65
N GLY A 351 25.16 10.84 9.96
CA GLY A 351 25.21 10.96 8.51
C GLY A 351 25.13 9.61 7.78
N LEU A 352 24.95 9.67 6.45
CA LEU A 352 24.92 8.49 5.58
C LEU A 352 26.25 7.69 5.58
N ASP A 353 27.31 8.21 6.19
CA ASP A 353 28.65 7.63 6.23
C ASP A 353 28.84 6.53 7.30
N ALA A 354 27.77 6.11 7.99
CA ALA A 354 27.84 5.01 8.94
C ALA A 354 28.16 3.69 8.21
N LYS A 355 29.42 3.24 8.30
CA LYS A 355 29.86 1.95 7.75
C LYS A 355 29.16 0.81 8.49
N HIS A 356 28.18 0.19 7.85
CA HIS A 356 27.50 -1.00 8.35
C HIS A 356 27.69 -2.16 7.38
N GLY A 357 28.00 -3.33 7.92
CA GLY A 357 28.23 -4.54 7.14
C GLY A 357 29.66 -4.72 6.62
N VAL A 358 29.97 -5.95 6.21
CA VAL A 358 31.26 -6.32 5.63
C VAL A 358 31.37 -5.70 4.22
N PRO A 359 32.41 -4.92 3.91
CA PRO A 359 32.60 -4.37 2.57
C PRO A 359 32.95 -5.47 1.57
N ILE A 360 32.21 -5.54 0.47
CA ILE A 360 32.44 -6.48 -0.63
C ILE A 360 32.57 -5.68 -1.93
N ASP A 361 33.74 -5.78 -2.56
CA ASP A 361 33.97 -5.28 -3.91
C ASP A 361 33.51 -6.30 -4.96
N LEU A 362 32.53 -5.88 -5.76
CA LEU A 362 31.90 -6.64 -6.83
C LEU A 362 32.65 -6.52 -8.17
N ASN A 363 33.60 -5.60 -8.30
CA ASN A 363 34.41 -5.42 -9.52
C ASN A 363 35.58 -6.43 -9.63
N ARG A 364 35.45 -7.57 -8.96
CA ARG A 364 36.40 -8.70 -8.99
C ARG A 364 35.79 -9.87 -9.77
N PRO A 365 36.61 -10.83 -10.25
CA PRO A 365 36.09 -12.05 -10.87
C PRO A 365 35.05 -12.75 -9.98
N MET A 366 33.93 -13.21 -10.56
CA MET A 366 32.81 -13.83 -9.83
C MET A 366 33.26 -14.97 -8.88
N LYS A 367 34.27 -15.75 -9.27
CA LYS A 367 34.84 -16.81 -8.40
C LYS A 367 35.44 -16.26 -7.11
N GLU A 368 36.09 -15.10 -7.16
CA GLU A 368 36.68 -14.44 -5.98
C GLU A 368 35.60 -13.80 -5.10
N VAL A 369 34.57 -13.22 -5.73
CA VAL A 369 33.39 -12.71 -5.02
C VAL A 369 32.71 -13.85 -4.23
N LEU A 370 32.46 -15.00 -4.88
CA LEU A 370 31.87 -16.17 -4.23
C LEU A 370 32.74 -16.75 -3.10
N ALA A 371 34.06 -16.82 -3.31
CA ALA A 371 35.00 -17.27 -2.29
C ALA A 371 35.02 -16.36 -1.07
N GLU A 372 34.87 -15.05 -1.26
CA GLU A 372 34.75 -14.08 -0.16
C GLU A 372 33.43 -14.27 0.59
N LEU A 373 32.30 -14.31 -0.12
CA LEU A 373 30.98 -14.46 0.48
C LEU A 373 30.85 -15.76 1.29
N SER A 374 31.52 -16.83 0.85
CA SER A 374 31.50 -18.15 1.50
C SER A 374 32.21 -18.18 2.86
N LYS A 375 32.92 -17.11 3.25
CA LYS A 375 33.55 -16.98 4.58
C LYS A 375 32.54 -16.57 5.67
N TYR A 376 31.37 -16.08 5.28
CA TYR A 376 30.39 -15.49 6.20
C TYR A 376 29.14 -16.36 6.31
N PRO A 377 28.58 -16.54 7.52
CA PRO A 377 27.30 -17.23 7.69
C PRO A 377 26.15 -16.38 7.12
N VAL A 378 25.01 -17.03 6.89
CA VAL A 378 23.75 -16.34 6.61
C VAL A 378 23.43 -15.30 7.69
N SER A 379 22.67 -14.25 7.34
CA SER A 379 22.36 -13.07 8.17
C SER A 379 23.50 -12.07 8.40
N THR A 380 24.71 -12.32 7.89
CA THR A 380 25.80 -11.32 7.92
C THR A 380 25.44 -10.09 7.07
N PRO A 381 25.41 -8.87 7.62
CA PRO A 381 25.18 -7.65 6.84
C PRO A 381 26.39 -7.36 5.94
N LEU A 382 26.14 -6.94 4.70
CA LEU A 382 27.16 -6.63 3.70
C LEU A 382 27.00 -5.19 3.19
N SER A 383 28.12 -4.59 2.77
CA SER A 383 28.16 -3.30 2.07
C SER A 383 28.78 -3.52 0.69
N LEU A 384 27.97 -3.44 -0.36
CA LEU A 384 28.37 -3.82 -1.71
C LEU A 384 28.83 -2.60 -2.51
N THR A 385 29.95 -2.70 -3.21
CA THR A 385 30.44 -1.67 -4.14
C THR A 385 30.83 -2.31 -5.47
N GLY A 386 30.34 -1.78 -6.58
CA GLY A 386 30.73 -2.23 -7.92
C GLY A 386 29.55 -2.45 -8.86
N THR A 387 29.79 -3.22 -9.93
CA THR A 387 28.82 -3.41 -11.02
C THR A 387 27.78 -4.49 -10.70
N ILE A 388 26.51 -4.20 -10.99
CA ILE A 388 25.37 -5.10 -10.79
C ILE A 388 24.51 -5.11 -12.07
N ILE A 389 23.98 -6.27 -12.45
CA ILE A 389 23.01 -6.39 -13.53
C ILE A 389 21.60 -6.33 -12.95
N VAL A 390 20.75 -5.49 -13.54
CA VAL A 390 19.34 -5.38 -13.15
C VAL A 390 18.49 -6.21 -14.11
N ALA A 391 17.76 -7.19 -13.58
CA ALA A 391 16.82 -8.00 -14.35
C ALA A 391 15.71 -8.51 -13.43
N ARG A 392 14.47 -8.54 -13.91
CA ARG A 392 13.29 -9.04 -13.16
C ARG A 392 12.42 -9.91 -14.06
N ASP A 393 11.13 -10.04 -13.75
CA ASP A 393 10.16 -10.99 -14.30
C ASP A 393 10.26 -11.18 -15.83
N ILE A 394 10.00 -10.13 -16.63
CA ILE A 394 10.01 -10.22 -18.10
C ILE A 394 11.41 -10.52 -18.66
N ALA A 395 12.46 -9.94 -18.06
CA ALA A 395 13.83 -10.22 -18.48
C ALA A 395 14.18 -11.71 -18.26
N HIS A 396 13.81 -12.27 -17.10
CA HIS A 396 14.02 -13.68 -16.79
C HIS A 396 13.19 -14.61 -17.68
N ALA A 397 11.96 -14.23 -18.03
CA ALA A 397 11.14 -14.96 -19.00
C ALA A 397 11.83 -15.04 -20.37
N LYS A 398 12.32 -13.91 -20.91
CA LYS A 398 13.06 -13.87 -22.18
C LYS A 398 14.39 -14.64 -22.11
N ILE A 399 15.09 -14.60 -20.98
CA ILE A 399 16.30 -15.39 -20.75
C ILE A 399 15.96 -16.89 -20.75
N LYS A 400 14.84 -17.30 -20.16
CA LYS A 400 14.37 -18.68 -20.20
C LYS A 400 14.07 -19.12 -21.64
N GLU A 401 13.31 -18.33 -22.41
CA GLU A 401 13.04 -18.63 -23.82
C GLU A 401 14.32 -18.78 -24.64
N ARG A 402 15.31 -17.90 -24.40
CA ARG A 402 16.65 -17.99 -25.00
C ARG A 402 17.33 -19.33 -24.68
N LEU A 403 17.26 -19.78 -23.43
CA LEU A 403 17.82 -21.08 -23.01
C LEU A 403 17.08 -22.24 -23.66
N ASP A 404 15.74 -22.17 -23.74
CA ASP A 404 14.90 -23.20 -24.36
C ASP A 404 15.20 -23.32 -25.87
N ARG A 405 15.63 -22.24 -26.53
CA ARG A 405 16.12 -22.23 -27.93
C ARG A 405 17.58 -22.67 -28.10
N GLY A 406 18.28 -23.01 -27.02
CA GLY A 406 19.69 -23.43 -27.07
C GLY A 406 20.71 -22.30 -27.26
N GLU A 407 20.31 -21.03 -27.12
CA GLU A 407 21.17 -19.84 -27.33
C GLU A 407 22.08 -19.53 -26.12
N GLY A 408 22.01 -20.34 -25.07
CA GLY A 408 22.84 -20.27 -23.87
C GLY A 408 22.57 -19.06 -22.97
N MET A 409 23.18 -19.07 -21.78
CA MET A 409 23.04 -17.99 -20.80
C MET A 409 23.86 -16.75 -21.22
N PRO A 410 23.27 -15.53 -21.22
CA PRO A 410 23.99 -14.29 -21.49
C PRO A 410 25.24 -14.11 -20.61
N ALA A 411 26.34 -13.62 -21.19
CA ALA A 411 27.62 -13.50 -20.49
C ALA A 411 27.55 -12.61 -19.24
N TYR A 412 26.79 -11.51 -19.29
CA TYR A 412 26.64 -10.57 -18.18
C TYR A 412 26.00 -11.21 -16.93
N LEU A 413 25.15 -12.24 -17.08
CA LEU A 413 24.56 -12.96 -15.93
C LEU A 413 25.52 -13.96 -15.29
N LYS A 414 26.62 -14.29 -15.97
CA LYS A 414 27.68 -15.15 -15.41
C LYS A 414 28.76 -14.34 -14.70
N GLN A 415 28.86 -13.04 -15.03
CA GLN A 415 29.97 -12.18 -14.62
C GLN A 415 29.62 -11.28 -13.43
N TYR A 416 28.35 -10.92 -13.27
CA TYR A 416 27.91 -9.94 -12.27
C TYR A 416 26.74 -10.48 -11.43
N PRO A 417 26.57 -9.99 -10.18
CA PRO A 417 25.36 -10.24 -9.41
C PRO A 417 24.13 -9.71 -10.14
N VAL A 418 22.99 -10.37 -9.92
CA VAL A 418 21.71 -9.96 -10.49
C VAL A 418 20.84 -9.35 -9.39
N TYR A 419 20.42 -8.11 -9.58
CA TYR A 419 19.51 -7.40 -8.68
C TYR A 419 18.12 -7.30 -9.28
N TYR A 420 17.14 -7.87 -8.57
CA TYR A 420 15.75 -7.90 -9.01
C TYR A 420 15.07 -6.57 -8.69
N ALA A 421 15.20 -5.62 -9.62
CA ALA A 421 14.63 -4.28 -9.48
C ALA A 421 14.07 -3.76 -10.81
N GLY A 422 13.29 -2.70 -10.71
CA GLY A 422 12.80 -1.91 -11.83
C GLY A 422 12.73 -0.45 -11.40
N PRO A 423 13.63 0.42 -11.87
CA PRO A 423 13.76 1.78 -11.36
C PRO A 423 12.54 2.64 -11.74
N ALA A 424 12.26 3.66 -10.93
CA ALA A 424 11.41 4.77 -11.34
C ALA A 424 12.13 5.69 -12.34
N LYS A 425 11.44 6.69 -12.91
CA LYS A 425 12.06 7.68 -13.78
C LYS A 425 13.17 8.44 -13.05
N THR A 426 14.29 8.67 -13.73
CA THR A 426 15.41 9.43 -13.18
C THR A 426 15.11 10.94 -13.19
N PRO A 427 15.14 11.62 -12.03
CA PRO A 427 15.01 13.07 -11.98
C PRO A 427 16.16 13.76 -12.71
N LYS A 428 15.88 14.92 -13.34
CA LYS A 428 16.91 15.71 -14.03
C LYS A 428 18.04 16.10 -13.08
N GLY A 429 19.28 15.75 -13.45
CA GLY A 429 20.48 16.09 -12.67
C GLY A 429 20.80 15.13 -11.52
N LEU A 430 20.01 14.07 -11.33
CA LEU A 430 20.30 13.01 -10.37
C LEU A 430 20.84 11.76 -11.08
N PRO A 431 21.64 10.92 -10.39
CA PRO A 431 22.25 9.73 -10.99
C PRO A 431 21.25 8.58 -11.21
N SER A 432 20.15 8.53 -10.45
CA SER A 432 19.14 7.46 -10.53
C SER A 432 17.77 7.97 -10.05
N GLY A 433 16.70 7.36 -10.55
CA GLY A 433 15.41 7.35 -9.88
C GLY A 433 15.40 6.40 -8.67
N SER A 434 14.28 6.39 -7.95
CA SER A 434 14.04 5.48 -6.83
C SER A 434 14.08 4.01 -7.24
#